data_AF-A0A2V9NQ15-F1
#
_entry.id   AF-A0A2V9NQ15-F1
#
_cell.length_a   1.000
_cell.length_b   1.000
_cell.length_c   1.000
_cell.angle_alpha   90.00
_cell.angle_beta   90.00
_cell.angle_gamma   90.00
#
_symmetry.space_group_name_H-M   'P 1'
#
loop_
_entity.id
_entity.type
_entity.pdbx_description
1 polymer ?
#
loop_
_entity_poly.entity_id
_entity_poly.type
_entity_poly.pdbx_seq_one_letter_code
_entity_poly.pdbx_strand_id
1 'polypeptide(L)'
;MAISAGVLSGYEFGPDSLNPYDQFQRIRPTAAMEHGIFVFDGHFDIPLASALNHVTQAQLLMKQSRLDQALSETQLAVALAPDSIQTQSGFGYLLLKLKRPDEAREHLQKALALAETVHPEFRDEIPGLKGALGQ
;
A
#
# COMPACT_ATOMS: atom_id res chain seq x y z
N MET A 1 3.65 17.28 11.52
CA MET A 1 2.58 16.51 10.84
C MET A 1 1.36 16.41 11.75
N ALA A 2 0.14 16.39 11.21
CA ALA A 2 -1.10 16.16 11.97
C ALA A 2 -1.78 14.88 11.50
N ILE A 3 -2.23 14.03 12.44
CA ILE A 3 -2.86 12.72 12.16
C ILE A 3 -4.17 12.62 12.95
N SER A 4 -5.25 12.14 12.33
CA SER A 4 -6.52 11.91 13.01
C SER A 4 -6.51 10.60 13.82
N ALA A 5 -7.37 10.51 14.83
CA ALA A 5 -7.56 9.28 15.61
C ALA A 5 -8.03 8.10 14.73
N GLY A 6 -8.79 8.37 13.66
CA GLY A 6 -9.22 7.36 12.69
C GLY A 6 -8.06 6.79 11.87
N VAL A 7 -7.12 7.64 11.43
CA VAL A 7 -5.89 7.18 10.79
C VAL A 7 -5.06 6.36 11.78
N LEU A 8 -4.88 6.83 13.02
CA LEU A 8 -4.06 6.12 14.01
C LEU A 8 -4.64 4.77 14.43
N SER A 9 -5.97 4.66 14.54
CA SER A 9 -6.63 3.42 14.96
C SER A 9 -6.60 2.31 13.91
N GLY A 10 -6.16 2.63 12.69
CA GLY A 10 -6.20 1.70 11.56
C GLY A 10 -7.58 1.61 10.90
N TYR A 11 -8.53 2.49 11.25
CA TYR A 11 -9.84 2.51 10.60
C TYR A 11 -9.75 2.79 9.09
N GLU A 12 -8.79 3.63 8.68
CA GLU A 12 -8.64 4.03 7.27
C GLU A 12 -7.70 3.13 6.46
N PHE A 13 -6.74 2.46 7.11
CA PHE A 13 -5.68 1.70 6.43
C PHE A 13 -5.64 0.21 6.81
N GLY A 14 -6.45 -0.23 7.77
CA GLY A 14 -6.29 -1.51 8.45
C GLY A 14 -5.33 -1.38 9.65
N PRO A 15 -5.31 -2.37 10.56
CA PRO A 15 -4.47 -2.35 11.74
C PRO A 15 -3.00 -2.72 11.45
N ASP A 16 -2.16 -2.54 12.47
CA ASP A 16 -0.76 -2.98 12.51
C ASP A 16 0.07 -2.60 11.27
N SER A 17 0.66 -3.59 10.59
CA SER A 17 1.56 -3.42 9.45
C SER A 17 0.88 -2.85 8.20
N LEU A 18 -0.45 -2.79 8.17
CA LEU A 18 -1.18 -2.13 7.09
C LEU A 18 -1.26 -0.62 7.29
N ASN A 19 -1.18 -0.14 8.54
CA ASN A 19 -1.25 1.27 8.83
C ASN A 19 0.13 1.94 8.68
N PRO A 20 0.36 2.80 7.68
CA PRO A 20 1.63 3.51 7.54
C PRO A 20 1.94 4.42 8.74
N TYR A 21 0.93 4.77 9.54
CA TYR A 21 1.07 5.62 10.70
C TYR A 21 1.06 4.85 12.03
N ASP A 22 1.13 3.51 12.01
CA ASP A 22 1.15 2.67 13.21
C ASP A 22 2.23 3.12 14.22
N GLN A 23 3.42 3.46 13.72
CA GLN A 23 4.54 3.92 14.55
C GLN A 23 4.18 5.10 15.46
N PHE A 24 3.22 5.94 15.07
CA PHE A 24 2.79 7.11 15.84
C PHE A 24 1.92 6.75 17.05
N GLN A 25 1.37 5.52 17.13
CA GLN A 25 0.75 5.02 18.37
C GLN A 25 1.76 4.90 19.51
N ARG A 26 3.05 4.72 19.18
CA ARG A 26 4.15 4.55 20.15
C ARG A 26 4.88 5.86 20.43
N ILE A 27 4.56 6.93 19.71
CA ILE A 27 5.18 8.26 19.84
C ILE A 27 4.24 9.15 20.63
N ARG A 28 4.76 9.91 21.60
CA ARG A 28 3.94 10.90 22.30
C ARG A 28 3.68 12.10 21.38
N PRO A 29 2.41 12.50 21.18
CA PRO A 29 2.09 13.68 20.40
C PRO A 29 2.57 14.95 21.11
N THR A 30 3.01 15.93 20.32
CA THR A 30 3.39 17.26 20.78
C THR A 30 2.18 18.07 21.21
N ALA A 31 1.05 17.88 20.54
CA ALA A 31 -0.25 18.42 20.94
C ALA A 31 -1.38 17.45 20.58
N ALA A 32 -2.42 17.43 21.40
CA ALA A 32 -3.67 16.74 21.13
C ALA A 32 -4.81 17.77 21.10
N MET A 33 -5.52 17.83 19.99
CA MET A 33 -6.63 18.77 19.77
C MET A 33 -7.97 18.12 20.14
N GLU A 34 -8.97 18.93 20.48
CA GLU A 34 -10.31 18.46 20.93
C GLU A 34 -11.02 17.50 19.97
N HIS A 35 -10.69 17.50 18.68
CA HIS A 35 -11.33 16.65 17.66
C HIS A 35 -10.60 15.32 17.40
N GLY A 36 -9.75 14.87 18.33
CA GLY A 36 -8.97 13.64 18.14
C GLY A 36 -7.91 13.78 17.05
N ILE A 37 -7.38 14.99 16.85
CA ILE A 37 -6.26 15.25 15.95
C ILE A 37 -5.00 15.37 16.80
N PHE A 38 -3.98 14.59 16.44
CA PHE A 38 -2.69 14.56 17.10
C PHE A 38 -1.66 15.24 16.23
N VAL A 39 -0.88 16.15 16.83
CA VAL A 39 0.20 16.87 16.17
C VAL A 39 1.53 16.30 16.63
N PHE A 40 2.39 15.96 15.67
CA PHE A 40 3.73 15.45 15.88
C PHE A 40 4.73 16.39 15.21
N ASP A 41 5.70 16.87 15.96
CA ASP A 41 6.84 17.62 15.43
C ASP A 41 8.04 16.69 15.15
N GLY A 42 8.83 17.02 14.14
CA GLY A 42 9.99 16.24 13.72
C GLY A 42 9.90 15.69 12.29
N HIS A 43 11.00 15.10 11.85
CA HIS A 43 11.10 14.41 10.57
C HIS A 43 10.88 12.91 10.78
N PHE A 44 9.87 12.37 10.12
CA PHE A 44 9.51 10.97 10.21
C PHE A 44 9.63 10.34 8.84
N ASP A 45 10.40 9.27 8.76
CA ASP A 45 10.39 8.42 7.59
C ASP A 45 9.14 7.53 7.67
N ILE A 46 8.33 7.56 6.62
CA ILE A 46 7.09 6.77 6.54
C ILE A 46 7.13 5.98 5.22
N PRO A 47 7.97 4.92 5.14
CA PRO A 47 8.20 4.20 3.89
C PRO A 47 6.90 3.69 3.28
N LEU A 48 6.01 3.14 4.12
CA LEU A 48 4.73 2.61 3.65
C LEU A 48 3.85 3.73 3.07
N ALA A 49 3.72 4.89 3.71
CA ALA A 49 2.94 5.99 3.13
C ALA A 49 3.49 6.47 1.79
N SER A 50 4.82 6.58 1.69
CA SER A 50 5.49 6.94 0.42
C SER A 50 5.24 5.89 -0.66
N ALA A 51 5.38 4.60 -0.31
CA ALA A 51 5.09 3.49 -1.22
C ALA A 51 3.65 3.50 -1.71
N LEU A 52 2.68 3.70 -0.81
CA LEU A 52 1.26 3.78 -1.16
C LEU A 52 0.97 4.95 -2.11
N ASN A 53 1.61 6.11 -1.89
CA ASN A 53 1.51 7.22 -2.82
C ASN A 53 2.02 6.84 -4.22
N HIS A 54 3.17 6.18 -4.31
CA HIS A 54 3.69 5.67 -5.60
C HIS A 54 2.73 4.67 -6.26
N VAL A 55 2.08 3.78 -5.50
CA VAL A 55 1.03 2.88 -6.05
C VAL A 55 -0.14 3.69 -6.62
N THR A 56 -0.63 4.69 -5.91
CA THR A 56 -1.73 5.55 -6.40
C THR A 56 -1.33 6.31 -7.66
N GLN A 57 -0.10 6.84 -7.73
CA GLN A 57 0.41 7.49 -8.93
C GLN A 57 0.50 6.51 -10.11
N ALA A 58 1.03 5.31 -9.87
CA ALA A 58 1.05 4.26 -10.90
C ALA A 58 -0.35 3.94 -11.42
N GLN A 59 -1.36 3.85 -10.54
CA GLN A 59 -2.74 3.62 -10.94
C GLN A 59 -3.30 4.73 -11.83
N LEU A 60 -2.99 5.99 -11.50
CA LEU A 60 -3.38 7.12 -12.34
C LEU A 60 -2.68 7.07 -13.71
N LEU A 61 -1.39 6.77 -13.74
CA LEU A 61 -0.60 6.64 -14.98
C LEU A 61 -1.10 5.48 -15.85
N MET A 62 -1.48 4.35 -15.25
CA MET A 62 -2.12 3.23 -15.95
C MET A 62 -3.43 3.64 -16.62
N LYS A 63 -4.27 4.43 -15.95
CA LYS A 63 -5.51 4.97 -16.55
C LYS A 63 -5.24 5.90 -17.73
N GLN A 64 -4.08 6.56 -17.75
CA GLN A 64 -3.62 7.40 -18.84
C GLN A 64 -2.85 6.61 -19.92
N SER A 65 -2.80 5.28 -19.84
CA SER A 65 -1.98 4.41 -20.72
C SER A 65 -0.47 4.71 -20.70
N ARG A 66 0.03 5.42 -19.68
CA ARG A 66 1.45 5.75 -19.49
C ARG A 66 2.15 4.63 -18.71
N LEU A 67 2.17 3.43 -19.30
CA LEU A 67 2.58 2.20 -18.60
C LEU A 67 4.05 2.18 -18.19
N ASP A 68 4.93 2.82 -18.95
CA ASP A 68 6.37 2.90 -18.64
C ASP A 68 6.65 3.71 -17.37
N GLN A 69 5.96 4.83 -17.19
CA GLN A 69 6.06 5.62 -15.97
C GLN A 69 5.39 4.92 -14.79
N ALA A 70 4.25 4.26 -15.03
CA ALA A 70 3.63 3.44 -14.00
C ALA A 70 4.58 2.33 -13.52
N LEU A 71 5.41 1.78 -14.42
CA LEU A 71 6.42 0.78 -14.06
C LEU A 71 7.43 1.34 -13.07
N SER A 72 8.01 2.50 -13.39
CA SER A 72 8.95 3.17 -12.48
C SER A 72 8.32 3.44 -11.11
N GLU A 73 7.07 3.93 -11.06
CA GLU A 73 6.37 4.19 -9.80
C GLU A 73 6.12 2.91 -8.99
N THR A 74 5.66 1.82 -9.63
CA THR A 74 5.45 0.55 -8.93
C THR A 74 6.75 -0.09 -8.43
N GLN A 75 7.87 0.07 -9.16
CA GLN A 75 9.17 -0.42 -8.72
C GLN A 75 9.66 0.32 -7.48
N LEU A 76 9.49 1.65 -7.44
CA LEU A 76 9.79 2.45 -6.25
C LEU A 76 8.90 2.04 -5.07
N ALA A 77 7.61 1.83 -5.30
CA ALA A 77 6.69 1.40 -4.26
C ALA A 77 7.11 0.06 -3.62
N VAL A 78 7.47 -0.93 -4.44
CA VAL A 78 7.92 -2.25 -3.97
C VAL A 78 9.28 -2.15 -3.27
N ALA A 79 10.18 -1.27 -3.71
CA ALA A 79 11.46 -1.06 -3.03
C ALA A 79 11.28 -0.42 -1.64
N LEU A 80 10.31 0.48 -1.47
CA LEU A 80 10.02 1.17 -0.20
C LEU A 80 9.27 0.29 0.79
N ALA A 81 8.32 -0.52 0.31
CA ALA A 81 7.54 -1.42 1.15
C ALA A 81 7.30 -2.76 0.42
N PRO A 82 8.28 -3.68 0.45
CA PRO A 82 8.17 -4.97 -0.23
C PRO A 82 7.12 -5.88 0.39
N ASP A 83 6.85 -5.75 1.68
CA ASP A 83 5.89 -6.61 2.41
C ASP A 83 4.49 -5.97 2.53
N SER A 84 4.13 -5.08 1.59
CA SER A 84 2.80 -4.48 1.54
C SER A 84 1.91 -5.16 0.49
N ILE A 85 0.69 -5.52 0.89
CA ILE A 85 -0.33 -6.09 -0.01
C ILE A 85 -0.59 -5.14 -1.19
N GLN A 86 -0.68 -3.84 -0.94
CA GLN A 86 -0.99 -2.82 -1.95
C GLN A 86 0.16 -2.62 -2.94
N THR A 87 1.43 -2.67 -2.50
CA THR A 87 2.58 -2.52 -3.40
C THR A 87 2.75 -3.75 -4.28
N GLN A 88 2.69 -4.95 -3.71
CA GLN A 88 2.81 -6.20 -4.44
C GLN A 88 1.66 -6.38 -5.44
N SER A 89 0.42 -6.10 -5.02
CA SER A 89 -0.74 -6.19 -5.92
C SER A 89 -0.76 -5.10 -6.98
N GLY A 90 -0.36 -3.86 -6.64
CA GLY A 90 -0.23 -2.76 -7.59
C GLY A 90 0.77 -3.06 -8.69
N PHE A 91 1.92 -3.63 -8.34
CA PHE A 91 2.93 -4.02 -9.33
C PHE A 91 2.47 -5.22 -10.17
N GLY A 92 1.90 -6.26 -9.54
CA GLY A 92 1.34 -7.40 -10.26
C GLY A 92 0.25 -7.00 -11.25
N TYR A 93 -0.65 -6.09 -10.86
CA TYR A 93 -1.69 -5.56 -11.75
C TYR A 93 -1.12 -4.81 -12.95
N LEU A 94 -0.08 -3.99 -12.75
CA LEU A 94 0.61 -3.33 -13.85
C LEU A 94 1.25 -4.34 -14.81
N LEU A 95 1.89 -5.39 -14.27
CA LEU A 95 2.50 -6.43 -15.10
C LEU A 95 1.45 -7.15 -15.96
N LEU A 96 0.24 -7.37 -15.46
CA LEU A 96 -0.88 -7.86 -16.27
C LEU A 96 -1.24 -6.89 -17.40
N LYS A 97 -1.28 -5.57 -17.12
CA LYS A 97 -1.52 -4.54 -18.16
C LYS A 97 -0.41 -4.50 -19.21
N LEU A 98 0.83 -4.78 -18.82
CA LEU A 98 1.99 -4.91 -19.69
C LEU A 98 2.04 -6.27 -20.44
N LYS A 99 1.04 -7.14 -20.27
CA LYS A 99 1.00 -8.50 -20.84
C LYS A 99 2.16 -9.39 -20.39
N ARG A 100 2.60 -9.24 -19.13
CA ARG A 100 3.63 -10.06 -18.47
C ARG A 100 3.00 -10.89 -17.33
N PRO A 101 2.10 -11.84 -17.65
CA PRO A 101 1.31 -12.56 -16.63
C PRO A 101 2.15 -13.48 -15.75
N ASP A 102 3.25 -14.04 -16.24
CA ASP A 102 4.09 -14.94 -15.45
C ASP A 102 4.77 -14.21 -14.30
N GLU A 103 5.32 -13.01 -14.55
CA GLU A 103 5.90 -12.17 -13.51
C GLU A 103 4.83 -11.58 -12.60
N ALA A 104 3.67 -11.21 -13.15
CA ALA A 104 2.54 -10.74 -12.36
C ALA A 104 2.11 -11.77 -11.30
N ARG A 105 2.18 -13.06 -11.66
CA ARG A 105 1.78 -14.16 -10.78
C ARG A 105 2.61 -14.17 -9.50
N GLU A 106 3.93 -14.01 -9.60
CA GLU A 106 4.81 -14.01 -8.42
C GLU A 106 4.46 -12.90 -7.44
N HIS A 107 4.22 -11.68 -7.95
CA HIS A 107 3.83 -10.53 -7.14
C HIS A 107 2.43 -10.67 -6.53
N LEU A 108 1.47 -11.20 -7.30
CA LEU A 108 0.11 -11.42 -6.80
C LEU A 108 0.04 -12.57 -5.78
N GLN A 109 0.89 -13.60 -5.92
CA GLN A 109 1.03 -14.65 -4.90
C GLN A 109 1.61 -14.11 -3.60
N LYS A 110 2.60 -13.22 -3.65
CA LYS A 110 3.12 -12.55 -2.45
C LYS A 110 2.04 -11.70 -1.78
N ALA A 111 1.30 -10.91 -2.56
CA ALA A 111 0.19 -10.13 -2.04
C ALA A 111 -0.87 -11.02 -1.36
N LEU A 112 -1.18 -12.18 -1.96
CA LEU A 112 -2.11 -13.14 -1.38
C LEU A 112 -1.60 -13.74 -0.08
N ALA A 113 -0.34 -14.19 -0.04
CA ALA A 113 0.24 -14.76 1.18
C ALA A 113 0.30 -13.74 2.33
N LEU A 114 0.60 -12.48 2.02
CA LEU A 114 0.54 -11.38 2.98
C LEU A 114 -0.89 -11.15 3.46
N ALA A 115 -1.88 -11.12 2.55
CA ALA A 115 -3.28 -11.01 2.93
C ALA A 115 -3.72 -12.17 3.83
N GLU A 116 -3.38 -13.42 3.51
CA GLU A 116 -3.72 -14.58 4.35
C GLU A 116 -3.10 -14.53 5.75
N THR A 117 -1.91 -13.92 5.86
CA THR A 117 -1.20 -13.81 7.14
C THR A 117 -1.75 -12.67 8.01
N VAL A 118 -2.08 -11.53 7.40
CA VAL A 118 -2.44 -10.31 8.13
C VAL A 118 -3.96 -10.16 8.21
N HIS A 119 -4.67 -10.24 7.07
CA HIS A 119 -6.11 -10.01 6.96
C HIS A 119 -6.74 -10.77 5.78
N PRO A 120 -7.32 -11.96 6.01
CA PRO A 120 -7.86 -12.80 4.95
C PRO A 120 -9.03 -12.15 4.19
N GLU A 121 -9.69 -11.14 4.76
CA GLU A 121 -10.73 -10.34 4.10
C GLU A 121 -10.22 -9.59 2.85
N PHE A 122 -8.95 -9.16 2.83
CA PHE A 122 -8.40 -8.43 1.67
C PHE A 122 -8.08 -9.33 0.49
N ARG A 123 -8.16 -10.66 0.65
CA ARG A 123 -7.87 -11.62 -0.42
C ARG A 123 -8.69 -11.35 -1.69
N ASP A 124 -9.98 -11.04 -1.54
CA ASP A 124 -10.86 -10.80 -2.70
C ASP A 124 -10.67 -9.38 -3.30
N GLU A 125 -10.01 -8.48 -2.58
CA GLU A 125 -9.76 -7.10 -2.99
C GLU A 125 -8.46 -6.95 -3.80
N ILE A 126 -7.63 -8.00 -3.92
CA ILE A 126 -6.37 -7.96 -4.68
C ILE A 126 -6.66 -7.84 -6.19
N PRO A 127 -6.34 -6.70 -6.83
CA PRO A 127 -6.64 -6.50 -8.25
C PRO A 127 -5.83 -7.44 -9.15
N GLY A 128 -6.50 -8.08 -10.10
CA GLY A 128 -5.86 -8.98 -11.06
C GLY A 128 -5.57 -10.39 -10.52
N LEU A 129 -5.84 -10.67 -9.25
CA LEU A 129 -5.58 -11.97 -8.63
C LEU A 129 -6.31 -13.13 -9.34
N LYS A 130 -7.63 -13.00 -9.55
CA LYS A 130 -8.46 -14.03 -10.21
C LYS A 130 -7.99 -14.33 -11.64
N GLY A 131 -7.59 -13.28 -12.38
CA GLY A 131 -7.09 -13.43 -13.75
C GLY A 131 -5.67 -14.00 -13.84
N ALA A 132 -4.82 -13.78 -12.84
CA ALA A 132 -3.43 -14.25 -12.84
C ALA A 132 -3.27 -15.69 -12.32
N LEU A 133 -4.11 -16.11 -11.39
CA LEU A 133 -4.03 -17.42 -10.75
C LEU A 133 -4.90 -18.50 -11.38
N GLY A 134 -5.80 -18.15 -12.29
CA GLY A 134 -6.63 -19.11 -13.03
C GLY A 134 -7.59 -19.86 -12.12
N GLN A 135 -8.86 -19.46 -12.14
CA GLN A 135 -9.98 -20.32 -11.73
C GLN A 135 -10.90 -20.51 -12.94
#